data_AF-A0A2G6GDG3-F1
#
_entry.id   AF-A0A2G6GDG3-F1
#
_cell.length_a   1.000
_cell.length_b   1.000
_cell.length_c   1.000
_cell.angle_alpha   90.00
_cell.angle_beta   90.00
_cell.angle_gamma   90.00
#
_symmetry.space_group_name_H-M   'P 1'
#
loop_
_entity.id
_entity.type
_entity.pdbx_description
1 polymer ?
#
loop_
_entity_poly.entity_id
_entity_poly.type
_entity_poly.pdbx_seq_one_letter_code
_entity_poly.pdbx_strand_id
1 'polypeptide(L)'
;MFTLPVGDLLASYTGDSKVFSFSGHVFDGYYDDLIFKKELSFHIKLIALDDGIEGHFTDLHTRVKYENITTDVSLESFERIWKLKPTKNDPDDIKPINKKDMTIDIGEVIREEIIMYCCNENL
;
A
#
# COMPACT_ATOMS: atom_id res chain seq x y z
N MET A 1 -0.17 -4.16 -10.78
CA MET A 1 -0.46 -5.41 -10.04
C MET A 1 -1.21 -5.11 -8.75
N PHE A 2 -0.84 -4.05 -8.03
CA PHE A 2 -1.45 -3.67 -6.76
C PHE A 2 -2.37 -2.45 -6.90
N THR A 3 -3.38 -2.58 -7.75
CA THR A 3 -4.39 -1.53 -7.95
C THR A 3 -5.72 -2.03 -7.40
N LEU A 4 -6.32 -1.29 -6.47
CA LEU A 4 -7.57 -1.68 -5.82
C LEU A 4 -8.74 -0.82 -6.31
N PRO A 5 -9.88 -1.43 -6.70
CA PRO A 5 -11.09 -0.69 -7.04
C PRO A 5 -11.75 -0.14 -5.76
N VAL A 6 -12.03 1.16 -5.77
CA VAL A 6 -12.63 1.89 -4.64
C VAL A 6 -13.91 2.63 -5.02
N GLY A 7 -14.37 2.53 -6.27
CA GLY A 7 -15.58 3.22 -6.74
C GLY A 7 -16.82 2.95 -5.89
N ASP A 8 -17.03 1.71 -5.49
CA ASP A 8 -18.17 1.31 -4.64
C ASP A 8 -18.11 2.01 -3.27
N LEU A 9 -16.91 2.12 -2.67
CA LEU A 9 -16.70 2.79 -1.37
C LEU A 9 -16.84 4.31 -1.48
N LEU A 10 -16.39 4.90 -2.59
CA LEU A 10 -16.54 6.35 -2.80
C LEU A 10 -18.00 6.75 -3.04
N ALA A 11 -18.84 5.82 -3.48
CA ALA A 11 -20.27 6.02 -3.65
C ALA A 11 -21.10 5.65 -2.41
N SER A 12 -20.45 5.13 -1.35
CA SER A 12 -21.12 4.67 -0.14
C SER A 12 -21.10 5.72 0.97
N TYR A 13 -21.53 5.36 2.19
CA TYR A 13 -21.50 6.27 3.31
C TYR A 13 -20.11 6.33 3.94
N THR A 14 -19.75 7.49 4.47
CA THR A 14 -18.53 7.66 5.26
C THR A 14 -18.49 6.66 6.40
N GLY A 15 -17.35 5.98 6.55
CA GLY A 15 -17.15 4.90 7.51
C GLY A 15 -17.46 3.48 6.98
N ASP A 16 -18.10 3.36 5.82
CA ASP A 16 -18.21 2.05 5.15
C ASP A 16 -16.82 1.50 4.82
N SER A 17 -16.68 0.18 4.87
CA SER A 17 -15.36 -0.45 4.73
C SER A 17 -15.36 -1.73 3.92
N LYS A 18 -14.20 -2.02 3.32
CA LYS A 18 -13.96 -3.21 2.51
C LYS A 18 -12.56 -3.74 2.80
N VAL A 19 -12.44 -5.05 2.95
CA VAL A 19 -11.15 -5.70 3.20
C VAL A 19 -10.65 -6.35 1.92
N PHE A 20 -9.37 -6.16 1.65
CA PHE A 20 -8.63 -6.85 0.61
C PHE A 20 -7.47 -7.61 1.23
N SER A 21 -7.17 -8.77 0.66
CA SER A 21 -5.98 -9.53 1.00
C SER A 21 -5.27 -9.97 -0.26
N PHE A 22 -3.96 -10.10 -0.15
CA PHE A 22 -3.11 -10.60 -1.20
C PHE A 22 -2.12 -11.58 -0.61
N SER A 23 -1.85 -12.67 -1.33
CA SER A 23 -0.75 -13.58 -1.05
C SER A 23 -0.26 -14.14 -2.37
N GLY A 24 0.99 -13.88 -2.72
CA GLY A 24 1.57 -14.43 -3.93
C GLY A 24 2.93 -13.87 -4.31
N HIS A 25 3.50 -14.45 -5.36
CA HIS A 25 4.79 -14.05 -5.89
C HIS A 25 4.72 -12.69 -6.59
N VAL A 26 5.66 -11.81 -6.28
CA VAL A 26 5.96 -10.60 -7.05
C VAL A 26 7.10 -10.95 -8.01
N PHE A 27 6.90 -10.72 -9.30
CA PHE A 27 7.88 -11.09 -10.30
C PHE A 27 9.12 -10.18 -10.26
N ASP A 28 10.28 -10.75 -10.60
CA ASP A 28 11.53 -10.00 -10.68
C ASP A 28 11.42 -8.87 -11.72
N GLY A 29 11.87 -7.68 -11.33
CA GLY A 29 11.75 -6.47 -12.16
C GLY A 29 10.39 -5.76 -12.07
N TYR A 30 9.46 -6.20 -11.21
CA TYR A 30 8.27 -5.40 -10.91
C TYR A 30 8.64 -4.09 -10.19
N TYR A 31 9.55 -4.18 -9.23
CA TYR A 31 10.23 -3.02 -8.64
C TYR A 31 11.69 -3.05 -9.05
N ASP A 32 12.24 -1.91 -9.44
CA ASP A 32 13.61 -1.81 -9.97
C ASP A 32 14.68 -2.05 -8.90
N ASP A 33 14.33 -1.86 -7.63
CA ASP A 33 15.25 -1.84 -6.48
C ASP A 33 14.98 -2.93 -5.44
N LEU A 34 13.87 -3.67 -5.57
CA LEU A 34 13.51 -4.77 -4.67
C LEU A 34 13.44 -6.10 -5.42
N ILE A 35 14.08 -7.12 -4.86
CA ILE A 35 13.95 -8.50 -5.35
C ILE A 35 13.24 -9.35 -4.30
N PHE A 36 12.06 -9.88 -4.63
CA PHE A 36 11.25 -10.70 -3.74
C PHE A 36 11.80 -12.13 -3.71
N LYS A 37 12.22 -12.58 -2.51
CA LYS A 37 12.73 -13.93 -2.24
C LYS A 37 11.69 -14.88 -1.67
N LYS A 38 10.58 -14.33 -1.18
CA LYS A 38 9.36 -15.04 -0.80
C LYS A 38 8.14 -14.31 -1.35
N GLU A 39 7.00 -14.99 -1.29
CA GLU A 39 5.71 -14.38 -1.59
C GLU A 39 5.48 -13.15 -0.70
N LEU A 40 4.84 -12.14 -1.28
CA LEU A 40 4.30 -11.01 -0.55
C LEU A 40 2.91 -11.39 -0.06
N SER A 41 2.65 -11.21 1.22
CA SER A 41 1.32 -11.31 1.81
C SER A 41 0.97 -10.05 2.58
N PHE A 42 -0.27 -9.57 2.43
CA PHE A 42 -0.78 -8.47 3.24
C PHE A 42 -2.30 -8.51 3.34
N HIS A 43 -2.82 -7.84 4.36
CA HIS A 43 -4.23 -7.50 4.50
C HIS A 43 -4.38 -5.98 4.65
N ILE A 44 -5.38 -5.44 3.97
CA ILE A 44 -5.72 -4.02 4.04
C ILE A 44 -7.23 -3.84 4.18
N LYS A 45 -7.64 -3.04 5.15
CA LYS A 45 -9.01 -2.55 5.29
C LYS A 45 -9.09 -1.14 4.75
N LEU A 46 -9.90 -0.94 3.72
CA LEU A 46 -10.23 0.37 3.17
C LEU A 46 -11.49 0.91 3.85
N ILE A 47 -11.49 2.19 4.20
CA ILE A 47 -12.58 2.91 4.85
C ILE A 47 -12.91 4.16 4.02
N ALA A 48 -14.20 4.37 3.74
CA ALA A 48 -14.67 5.55 3.03
C ALA A 48 -14.56 6.81 3.89
N LEU A 49 -13.93 7.85 3.34
CA LEU A 49 -13.88 9.20 3.92
C LEU A 49 -14.74 10.16 3.08
N ASP A 50 -15.07 11.32 3.64
CA ASP A 50 -15.84 12.37 2.93
C ASP A 50 -15.13 12.84 1.65
N ASP A 51 -13.80 12.85 1.61
CA ASP A 51 -12.98 13.33 0.50
C ASP A 51 -12.01 12.28 -0.09
N GLY A 52 -12.15 11.00 0.29
CA GLY A 52 -11.19 9.98 -0.08
C GLY A 52 -11.41 8.60 0.52
N ILE A 53 -10.31 7.86 0.65
CA ILE A 53 -10.24 6.52 1.21
C ILE A 53 -9.06 6.48 2.19
N GLU A 54 -9.30 5.90 3.36
CA GLU A 54 -8.27 5.55 4.33
C GLU A 54 -8.00 4.05 4.23
N GLY A 55 -6.74 3.64 4.13
CA GLY A 55 -6.34 2.24 4.11
C GLY A 55 -5.53 1.89 5.35
N HIS A 56 -5.99 0.86 6.05
CA HIS A 56 -5.39 0.29 7.25
C HIS A 56 -4.76 -1.05 6.86
N PHE A 57 -3.44 -1.09 6.71
CA PHE A 57 -2.73 -2.35 6.58
C PHE A 57 -2.59 -2.98 7.95
N THR A 58 -3.08 -4.22 8.11
CA THR A 58 -3.05 -4.95 9.40
C THR A 58 -1.90 -5.94 9.49
N ASP A 59 -1.26 -6.20 8.36
CA ASP A 59 -0.06 -7.01 8.25
C ASP A 59 0.53 -6.85 6.85
N LEU A 60 1.86 -6.89 6.77
CA LEU A 60 2.59 -7.08 5.52
C LEU A 60 3.84 -7.92 5.81
N HIS A 61 3.93 -9.05 5.13
CA HIS A 61 5.03 -9.99 5.28
C HIS A 61 5.65 -10.38 3.94
N THR A 62 6.97 -10.42 3.90
CA THR A 62 7.72 -10.95 2.76
C THR A 62 9.18 -11.17 3.16
N ARG A 63 9.98 -11.72 2.24
CA ARG A 63 11.44 -11.65 2.30
C ARG A 63 11.93 -10.97 1.04
N VAL A 64 12.67 -9.90 1.17
CA VAL A 64 13.22 -9.15 0.03
C VAL A 64 14.73 -9.04 0.11
N LYS A 65 15.34 -8.78 -1.04
CA LYS A 65 16.71 -8.30 -1.15
C LYS A 65 16.68 -6.85 -1.61
N TYR A 66 17.23 -5.95 -0.80
CA TYR A 66 17.38 -4.51 -1.04
C TYR A 66 18.86 -4.13 -0.81
N GLU A 67 19.48 -3.38 -1.72
CA GLU A 67 20.90 -2.97 -1.61
C GLU A 67 21.89 -4.11 -1.25
N ASN A 68 21.65 -5.29 -1.81
CA ASN A 68 22.39 -6.53 -1.53
C ASN A 68 22.20 -7.20 -0.15
N ILE A 69 21.38 -6.61 0.72
CA ILE A 69 21.01 -7.18 2.01
C ILE A 69 19.69 -7.92 1.86
N THR A 70 19.59 -9.11 2.46
CA THR A 70 18.33 -9.88 2.50
C THR A 70 17.69 -9.71 3.86
N THR A 71 16.43 -9.28 3.88
CA THR A 71 15.68 -8.97 5.10
C THR A 71 14.34 -9.68 5.08
N ASP A 72 13.97 -10.31 6.20
CA ASP A 72 12.60 -10.74 6.47
C ASP A 72 11.80 -9.53 6.92
N VAL A 73 10.87 -9.07 6.08
CA VAL A 73 10.01 -7.91 6.38
C VAL A 73 8.76 -8.39 7.06
N SER A 74 8.46 -7.80 8.22
CA SER A 74 7.25 -8.05 8.98
C SER A 74 6.76 -6.74 9.58
N LEU A 75 5.80 -6.12 8.92
CA LEU A 75 5.16 -4.88 9.36
C LEU A 75 3.84 -5.22 10.06
N GLU A 76 3.66 -4.73 11.29
CA GLU A 76 2.47 -5.00 12.09
C GLU A 76 1.25 -4.20 11.62
N SER A 77 1.34 -2.87 11.56
CA SER A 77 0.26 -2.07 10.99
C SER A 77 0.76 -0.70 10.55
N PHE A 78 0.14 -0.17 9.51
CA PHE A 78 0.38 1.19 9.04
C PHE A 78 -0.83 1.70 8.25
N GLU A 79 -0.93 3.02 8.17
CA GLU A 79 -2.05 3.70 7.52
C GLU A 79 -1.58 4.49 6.30
N ARG A 80 -2.50 4.64 5.34
CA ARG A 80 -2.35 5.53 4.19
C ARG A 80 -3.67 6.15 3.80
N ILE A 81 -3.61 7.37 3.28
CA ILE A 81 -4.77 8.10 2.82
C ILE A 81 -4.64 8.38 1.33
N TRP A 82 -5.72 8.13 0.60
CA TRP A 82 -5.88 8.54 -0.79
C TRP A 82 -7.01 9.55 -0.91
N LYS A 83 -6.77 10.70 -1.54
CA LYS A 83 -7.80 11.75 -1.71
C LYS A 83 -8.24 11.88 -3.16
N LEU A 84 -9.51 12.27 -3.34
CA LEU A 84 -10.04 12.66 -4.65
C LEU A 84 -9.38 13.95 -5.16
N LYS A 85 -9.07 14.90 -4.28
CA LYS A 85 -8.45 16.18 -4.64
C LYS A 85 -7.38 16.55 -3.63
N PRO A 86 -6.17 15.97 -3.72
CA PRO A 86 -5.04 16.42 -2.92
C PRO A 86 -4.75 17.91 -3.15
N THR A 87 -4.33 18.58 -2.11
CA THR A 87 -4.02 20.01 -2.03
C THR A 87 -2.55 20.19 -1.66
N LYS A 88 -2.02 21.41 -1.83
CA LYS A 88 -0.61 21.71 -1.47
C LYS A 88 -0.32 21.68 0.03
N ASN A 89 -1.35 21.63 0.86
CA ASN A 89 -1.22 21.58 2.31
C ASN A 89 -1.36 20.15 2.84
N ASP A 90 -1.69 19.20 1.97
CA ASP A 90 -1.72 17.79 2.36
C ASP A 90 -0.29 17.29 2.59
N PRO A 91 -0.07 16.43 3.58
CA PRO A 91 1.18 15.70 3.76
C PRO A 91 1.62 14.94 2.50
N ASP A 92 2.93 14.78 2.33
CA ASP A 92 3.54 14.16 1.14
C ASP A 92 3.13 12.68 0.95
N ASP A 93 2.70 12.00 2.01
CA ASP A 93 2.24 10.61 2.00
C ASP A 93 0.78 10.45 1.53
N ILE A 94 0.05 11.55 1.30
CA ILE A 94 -1.30 11.52 0.72
C ILE A 94 -1.21 11.37 -0.81
N LYS A 95 -1.79 10.27 -1.31
CA LYS A 95 -1.78 9.95 -2.74
C LYS A 95 -3.11 10.28 -3.42
N PRO A 96 -3.14 10.57 -4.73
CA PRO A 96 -4.40 10.80 -5.44
C PRO A 96 -5.14 9.50 -5.73
N ILE A 97 -6.47 9.55 -5.72
CA ILE A 97 -7.32 8.51 -6.31
C ILE A 97 -7.39 8.70 -7.83
N ASN A 98 -7.21 7.63 -8.61
CA ASN A 98 -7.45 7.65 -10.04
C ASN A 98 -8.96 7.74 -10.32
N LYS A 99 -9.44 8.92 -10.73
CA LYS A 99 -10.86 9.21 -10.97
C LYS A 99 -11.43 8.57 -12.23
N LYS A 100 -10.59 8.20 -13.19
CA LYS A 100 -11.07 7.61 -14.45
C LYS A 100 -11.54 6.18 -14.21
N ASP A 101 -10.73 5.43 -13.46
CA ASP A 101 -10.96 4.00 -13.22
C ASP A 101 -11.50 3.74 -11.80
N MET A 102 -11.59 4.78 -10.97
CA MET A 102 -12.01 4.74 -9.56
C MET A 102 -11.19 3.73 -8.75
N THR A 103 -9.87 3.85 -8.87
CA THR A 103 -8.90 2.95 -8.24
C THR A 103 -7.84 3.70 -7.42
N ILE A 104 -7.26 3.01 -6.45
CA ILE A 104 -6.02 3.42 -5.77
C ILE A 104 -4.88 2.50 -6.17
N ASP A 105 -3.67 3.06 -6.27
CA ASP A 105 -2.44 2.28 -6.38
C ASP A 105 -1.80 2.15 -5.00
N ILE A 106 -1.62 0.91 -4.56
CA ILE A 106 -0.97 0.59 -3.28
C ILE A 106 0.43 0.00 -3.48
N GLY A 107 0.87 -0.21 -4.72
CA GLY A 107 2.19 -0.77 -5.02
C GLY A 107 3.31 0.15 -4.55
N GLU A 108 3.20 1.45 -4.80
CA GLU A 108 4.18 2.42 -4.34
C GLU A 108 4.25 2.46 -2.80
N VAL A 109 3.11 2.38 -2.12
CA VAL A 109 3.03 2.30 -0.65
C VAL A 109 3.74 1.05 -0.12
N ILE A 110 3.44 -0.12 -0.70
CA ILE A 110 4.08 -1.39 -0.35
C ILE A 110 5.61 -1.27 -0.49
N ARG A 111 6.07 -0.69 -1.59
CA ARG A 111 7.50 -0.50 -1.85
C ARG A 111 8.15 0.43 -0.82
N GLU A 112 7.55 1.59 -0.57
CA GLU A 112 8.06 2.57 0.41
C GLU A 112 8.21 1.95 1.80
N GLU A 113 7.18 1.26 2.28
CA GLU A 113 7.17 0.65 3.61
C GLU A 113 8.20 -0.47 3.75
N ILE A 114 8.36 -1.32 2.72
CA ILE A 114 9.41 -2.33 2.68
C ILE A 114 10.81 -1.69 2.76
N ILE A 115 11.05 -0.62 1.99
CA ILE A 115 12.35 0.06 1.98
C ILE A 115 12.61 0.72 3.33
N MET A 116 11.63 1.43 3.90
CA MET A 116 11.77 2.04 5.23
C MET A 116 12.09 1.02 6.30
N TYR A 117 11.42 -0.14 6.29
CA TYR A 117 11.73 -1.25 7.19
C TYR A 117 13.17 -1.75 7.00
N CYS A 118 13.58 -2.02 5.76
CA CYS A 118 14.94 -2.44 5.45
C CYS A 118 15.99 -1.41 5.90
N CYS A 119 15.73 -0.11 5.75
CA CYS A 119 16.65 0.93 6.21
C CYS A 119 16.74 0.98 7.75
N ASN A 120 15.62 0.83 8.46
CA ASN A 120 15.58 0.91 9.92
C ASN A 120 16.24 -0.30 10.60
N GLU A 121 16.10 -1.50 10.06
CA GLU A 121 16.72 -2.72 10.62
C GLU A 121 18.24 -2.81 10.36
N ASN A 122 18.77 -1.99 9.44
CA ASN A 122 20.19 -1.96 9.09
C ASN A 122 20.95 -0.75 9.68
N LEU A 123 20.30 0.04 10.56
CA LEU A 123 20.90 1.14 11.34
C LEU A 123 21.33 0.67 12.73
#